data_AF-A0A7Y8GXW0-F1
#
_entry.id   AF-A0A7Y8GXW0-F1
#
_cell.length_a   1.000
_cell.length_b   1.000
_cell.length_c   1.000
_cell.angle_alpha   90.00
_cell.angle_beta   90.00
_cell.angle_gamma   90.00
#
_symmetry.space_group_name_H-M   'P 1'
#
loop_
_entity.id
_entity.type
_entity.pdbx_description
1 polymer ?
#
loop_
_entity_poly.entity_id
_entity_poly.type
_entity_poly.pdbx_seq_one_letter_code
_entity_poly.pdbx_strand_id
1 'polypeptide(L)'
;MAVKCTGAEFLCFYNDKDWWFSEQDGNLKPGEEHTYWEDDILVNGEPTAEYEFDYETGIKPTDSISVSGGVVLGKVVGKEGPTVESYLRHWLKAKSTTSFVVECDKALTEQIRDLITKAGGKIAR
;
A
#
# COMPACT_ATOMS: atom_id res chain seq x y z
N MET A 1 -1.42 17.78 -2.93
CA MET A 1 -0.11 17.89 -2.23
C MET A 1 0.32 16.48 -2.00
N ALA A 2 1.52 16.11 -2.46
CA ALA A 2 1.95 14.72 -2.45
C ALA A 2 1.76 14.08 -1.07
N VAL A 3 1.15 12.89 -1.06
CA VAL A 3 0.98 12.10 0.16
C VAL A 3 2.27 11.32 0.37
N LYS A 4 2.85 11.47 1.56
CA LYS A 4 4.06 10.76 1.96
C LYS A 4 3.70 9.63 2.91
N CYS A 5 4.32 8.47 2.69
CA CYS A 5 4.21 7.32 3.58
C CYS A 5 5.48 6.48 3.51
N THR A 6 5.60 5.51 4.40
CA THR A 6 6.67 4.50 4.35
C THR A 6 6.36 3.45 3.28
N GLY A 7 7.40 2.76 2.79
CA GLY A 7 7.22 1.61 1.90
C GLY A 7 6.35 0.52 2.54
N ALA A 8 6.43 0.33 3.86
CA ALA A 8 5.58 -0.61 4.58
C ALA A 8 4.09 -0.25 4.48
N GLU A 9 3.75 1.02 4.71
CA GLU A 9 2.37 1.50 4.59
C GLU A 9 1.88 1.42 3.15
N PHE A 10 2.73 1.79 2.19
CA PHE A 10 2.38 1.73 0.77
C PHE A 10 2.16 0.30 0.29
N LEU A 11 3.02 -0.65 0.67
CA LEU A 11 2.84 -2.07 0.34
C LEU A 11 1.56 -2.63 0.96
N CYS A 12 1.23 -2.24 2.20
CA CYS A 12 -0.04 -2.59 2.81
C CYS A 12 -1.23 -1.98 2.04
N PHE A 13 -1.10 -0.75 1.54
CA PHE A 13 -2.12 -0.12 0.72
C PHE A 13 -2.30 -0.86 -0.60
N TYR A 14 -1.22 -1.06 -1.35
CA TYR A 14 -1.21 -1.73 -2.66
C TYR A 14 -1.78 -3.15 -2.60
N ASN A 15 -1.58 -3.86 -1.49
CA ASN A 15 -2.06 -5.23 -1.29
C ASN A 15 -3.42 -5.32 -0.56
N ASP A 16 -4.10 -4.20 -0.29
CA ASP A 16 -5.36 -4.21 0.45
C ASP A 16 -6.54 -4.58 -0.45
N LYS A 17 -7.01 -5.83 -0.33
CA LYS A 17 -8.09 -6.40 -1.14
C LYS A 17 -9.46 -5.77 -0.92
N ASP A 18 -9.64 -5.02 0.16
CA ASP A 18 -10.88 -4.25 0.39
C ASP A 18 -10.89 -2.94 -0.43
N TRP A 19 -9.72 -2.52 -0.93
CA TRP A 19 -9.52 -1.30 -1.71
C TRP A 19 -9.13 -1.57 -3.16
N TRP A 20 -8.48 -2.69 -3.45
CA TRP A 20 -8.05 -3.10 -4.78
C TRP A 20 -8.73 -4.40 -5.20
N PHE A 21 -9.71 -4.29 -6.09
CA PHE A 21 -10.50 -5.45 -6.55
C PHE A 21 -9.89 -6.03 -7.82
N SER A 22 -9.51 -7.30 -7.79
CA SER A 22 -9.09 -8.05 -8.98
C SER A 22 -10.05 -9.22 -9.28
N GLU A 23 -10.01 -9.73 -10.51
CA GLU A 23 -10.78 -10.92 -10.90
C GLU A 23 -10.33 -12.16 -10.10
N GLN A 24 -9.08 -12.19 -9.64
CA GLN A 24 -8.50 -13.31 -8.90
C GLN A 24 -8.94 -13.35 -7.44
N ASP A 25 -9.45 -12.24 -6.89
CA ASP A 25 -9.88 -12.18 -5.49
C ASP A 25 -11.30 -12.71 -5.27
N GLY A 26 -12.02 -13.12 -6.33
CA GLY A 26 -13.40 -13.60 -6.25
C GLY A 26 -14.43 -12.51 -5.90
N ASN A 27 -13.98 -11.26 -5.78
CA ASN A 27 -14.81 -10.11 -5.42
C ASN A 27 -15.43 -9.40 -6.64
N LEU A 28 -15.05 -9.78 -7.86
CA LEU A 28 -15.62 -9.28 -9.11
C LEU A 28 -16.57 -10.30 -9.73
N LYS A 29 -17.73 -9.85 -10.19
CA LYS A 29 -18.64 -10.68 -11.01
C LYS A 29 -18.13 -10.75 -12.45
N PRO A 30 -18.51 -11.80 -13.21
CA PRO A 30 -18.19 -11.88 -14.64
C PRO A 30 -18.63 -10.61 -15.39
N GLY A 31 -17.67 -9.94 -16.05
CA GLY A 31 -17.90 -8.68 -16.79
C GLY A 31 -17.69 -7.39 -15.99
N GLU A 32 -17.25 -7.46 -14.73
CA GLU A 32 -16.85 -6.29 -13.95
C GLU A 32 -15.35 -6.00 -14.11
N GLU A 33 -15.00 -4.72 -14.24
CA GLU A 33 -13.61 -4.28 -14.41
C GLU A 33 -12.85 -4.27 -13.08
N HIS A 34 -11.60 -4.75 -13.10
CA HIS A 34 -10.67 -4.69 -11.98
C HIS A 34 -10.32 -3.23 -11.62
N THR A 35 -9.91 -3.01 -10.37
CA THR A 35 -9.38 -1.71 -9.94
C THR A 35 -7.92 -1.64 -10.33
N TYR A 36 -7.55 -0.61 -11.07
CA TYR A 36 -6.18 -0.35 -11.47
C TYR A 36 -5.87 1.14 -11.35
N TRP A 37 -4.63 1.50 -11.60
CA TRP A 37 -4.17 2.87 -11.52
C TRP A 37 -3.16 3.22 -12.60
N GLU A 38 -3.03 4.52 -12.85
CA GLU A 38 -1.93 5.13 -13.57
C GLU A 38 -1.34 6.19 -12.65
N ASP A 39 -0.02 6.21 -12.48
CA ASP A 39 0.61 6.91 -11.36
C ASP A 39 1.89 7.68 -11.68
N ASP A 40 2.21 8.60 -10.77
CA ASP A 40 3.49 9.28 -10.64
C ASP A 40 3.94 9.05 -9.18
N ILE A 41 4.73 8.00 -8.96
CA ILE A 41 5.21 7.60 -7.64
C ILE A 41 6.71 7.80 -7.56
N LEU A 42 7.14 8.45 -6.48
CA LEU A 42 8.56 8.57 -6.16
C LEU A 42 8.92 7.60 -5.04
N VAL A 43 9.94 6.78 -5.27
CA VAL A 43 10.57 5.91 -4.28
C VAL A 43 11.93 6.51 -3.92
N ASN A 44 12.09 6.90 -2.65
CA ASN A 44 13.29 7.61 -2.17
C ASN A 44 13.62 8.89 -2.95
N GLY A 45 12.59 9.53 -3.53
CA GLY A 45 12.71 10.76 -4.33
C GLY A 45 12.93 10.53 -5.82
N GLU A 46 13.14 9.28 -6.25
CA GLU A 46 13.32 8.92 -7.67
C GLU A 46 12.00 8.41 -8.27
N PRO A 47 11.64 8.82 -9.49
CA PRO A 47 10.44 8.32 -10.16
C PRO A 47 10.54 6.83 -10.46
N THR A 48 9.43 6.12 -10.30
CA THR A 48 9.30 4.75 -10.79
C THR A 48 9.27 4.76 -12.32
N ALA A 49 9.93 3.78 -12.94
CA ALA A 49 9.86 3.64 -14.38
C ALA A 49 8.44 3.20 -14.78
N GLU A 50 7.75 4.04 -15.56
CA GLU A 50 6.40 3.76 -16.05
C GLU A 50 6.38 2.37 -16.74
N TYR A 51 5.41 1.52 -16.38
CA TYR A 51 5.17 0.17 -16.92
C TYR A 51 6.22 -0.92 -16.64
N GLU A 52 7.38 -0.60 -16.05
CA GLU A 52 8.44 -1.59 -15.75
C GLU A 52 8.69 -1.79 -14.25
N PHE A 53 8.15 -0.92 -13.40
CA PHE A 53 8.37 -1.00 -11.96
C PHE A 53 7.43 -2.01 -11.29
N ASP A 54 7.99 -3.10 -10.77
CA ASP A 54 7.28 -4.03 -9.90
C ASP A 54 7.22 -3.46 -8.47
N TYR A 55 6.04 -2.98 -8.07
CA TYR A 55 5.83 -2.39 -6.75
C TYR A 55 5.95 -3.38 -5.58
N GLU A 56 5.73 -4.68 -5.80
CA GLU A 56 5.84 -5.68 -4.73
C GLU A 56 7.31 -6.00 -4.40
N THR A 57 8.16 -6.06 -5.43
CA THR A 57 9.59 -6.42 -5.25
C THR A 57 10.51 -5.20 -5.25
N GLY A 58 10.09 -4.10 -5.85
CA GLY A 58 10.86 -2.87 -6.01
C GLY A 58 10.80 -1.91 -4.82
N ILE A 59 9.85 -2.09 -3.89
CA ILE A 59 9.72 -1.26 -2.68
C ILE A 59 10.17 -2.04 -1.44
N LYS A 60 11.08 -1.43 -0.68
CA LYS A 60 11.45 -1.91 0.65
C LYS A 60 10.55 -1.26 1.70
N PRO A 61 10.22 -1.97 2.79
CA PRO A 61 9.41 -1.41 3.88
C PRO A 61 9.94 -0.09 4.48
N THR A 62 11.24 0.15 4.43
CA THR A 62 11.91 1.36 4.93
C THR A 62 11.96 2.51 3.94
N ASP A 63 11.56 2.31 2.68
CA ASP A 63 11.66 3.34 1.66
C ASP A 63 10.72 4.52 1.96
N SER A 64 11.12 5.70 1.52
CA SER A 64 10.28 6.90 1.55
C SER A 64 9.45 6.98 0.28
N ILE A 65 8.14 6.86 0.38
CA ILE A 65 7.22 6.92 -0.76
C ILE A 65 6.53 8.28 -0.81
N SER A 66 6.48 8.88 -2.00
CA SER A 66 5.74 10.11 -2.26
C SER A 66 4.84 9.91 -3.48
N VAL A 67 3.53 10.07 -3.28
CA VAL A 67 2.52 9.87 -4.32
C VAL A 67 1.85 11.20 -4.64
N SER A 68 1.85 11.59 -5.92
CA SER A 68 1.18 12.80 -6.40
C SER A 68 0.34 12.53 -7.63
N GLY A 69 -0.88 13.04 -7.65
CA GLY A 69 -1.76 12.85 -8.81
C GLY A 69 -2.11 11.39 -9.06
N GLY A 70 -1.93 10.95 -10.30
CA GLY A 70 -2.42 9.67 -10.82
C GLY A 70 -3.94 9.60 -10.91
N VAL A 71 -4.46 8.50 -11.47
CA VAL A 71 -5.88 8.18 -11.49
C VAL A 71 -6.10 6.74 -11.03
N VAL A 72 -7.12 6.53 -10.20
CA VAL A 72 -7.63 5.19 -9.87
C VAL A 72 -8.86 4.95 -10.73
N LEU A 73 -8.91 3.80 -11.40
CA LEU A 73 -9.98 3.42 -12.31
C LEU A 73 -10.58 2.08 -11.87
N GLY A 74 -11.84 1.86 -12.21
CA GLY A 74 -12.55 0.60 -11.94
C GLY A 74 -13.84 0.78 -11.14
N LYS A 75 -14.46 -0.35 -10.79
CA LYS A 75 -15.84 -0.42 -10.27
C LYS A 75 -16.10 0.42 -9.00
N VAL A 76 -15.15 0.45 -8.06
CA VAL A 76 -15.32 1.10 -6.75
C VAL A 76 -15.36 2.62 -6.87
N VAL A 77 -14.69 3.14 -7.89
CA VAL A 77 -14.40 4.56 -8.05
C VAL A 77 -15.15 5.21 -9.22
N GLY A 78 -15.69 4.41 -10.14
CA GLY A 78 -16.41 4.89 -11.31
C GLY A 78 -15.49 5.43 -12.41
N LYS A 79 -16.08 6.09 -13.42
CA LYS A 79 -15.34 6.60 -14.60
C LYS A 79 -14.51 7.86 -14.35
N GLU A 80 -14.87 8.65 -13.33
CA GLU A 80 -14.12 9.83 -12.88
C GLU A 80 -13.49 9.53 -11.53
N GLY A 81 -12.73 8.44 -11.46
CA GLY A 81 -12.19 7.96 -10.20
C GLY A 81 -11.26 8.98 -9.52
N PRO A 82 -11.04 8.83 -8.20
CA PRO A 82 -10.19 9.72 -7.43
C PRO A 82 -8.75 9.63 -7.94
N THR A 83 -7.96 10.65 -7.64
CA THR A 83 -6.52 10.54 -7.83
C THR A 83 -5.94 9.49 -6.89
N VAL A 84 -4.87 8.81 -7.28
CA VAL A 84 -4.14 7.87 -6.43
C VAL A 84 -3.75 8.54 -5.11
N GLU A 85 -3.27 9.80 -5.19
CA GLU A 85 -2.97 10.63 -4.02
C GLU A 85 -4.15 10.67 -3.03
N SER A 86 -5.36 10.97 -3.52
CA SER A 86 -6.55 11.07 -2.66
C SER A 86 -7.02 9.70 -2.17
N TYR A 87 -6.84 8.65 -2.96
CA TYR A 87 -7.18 7.28 -2.57
C TYR A 87 -6.29 6.76 -1.45
N LEU A 88 -4.96 6.90 -1.59
CA LEU A 88 -3.99 6.60 -0.54
C LEU A 88 -4.25 7.42 0.72
N ARG A 89 -4.56 8.73 0.58
CA ARG A 89 -4.91 9.57 1.74
C ARG A 89 -6.12 9.04 2.49
N HIS A 90 -7.17 8.61 1.77
CA HIS A 90 -8.35 8.04 2.41
C HIS A 90 -8.06 6.71 3.07
N TRP A 91 -7.26 5.85 2.42
CA TRP A 91 -6.83 4.59 3.01
C TRP A 91 -6.04 4.81 4.30
N LEU A 92 -5.04 5.69 4.30
CA LEU A 92 -4.25 6.02 5.49
C LEU A 92 -5.13 6.55 6.63
N LYS A 93 -6.14 7.38 6.33
CA LYS A 93 -7.10 7.88 7.32
C LYS A 93 -8.04 6.80 7.86
N ALA A 94 -8.40 5.82 7.03
CA ALA A 94 -9.27 4.72 7.42
C ALA A 94 -8.55 3.69 8.31
N LYS A 95 -7.22 3.63 8.26
CA LYS A 95 -6.43 2.76 9.12
C LYS A 95 -6.38 3.29 10.55
N SER A 96 -6.73 2.42 11.50
CA SER A 96 -6.53 2.63 12.93
C SER A 96 -5.18 2.07 13.43
N THR A 97 -4.34 1.60 12.51
CA THR A 97 -3.09 0.87 12.80
C THR A 97 -1.96 1.41 11.93
N THR A 98 -0.75 1.48 12.48
CA THR A 98 0.47 1.89 11.78
C THR A 98 1.41 0.69 11.62
N SER A 99 2.11 0.63 10.49
CA SER A 99 3.15 -0.36 10.19
C SER A 99 4.51 0.32 10.14
N PHE A 100 5.53 -0.29 10.76
CA PHE A 100 6.91 0.21 10.73
C PHE A 100 7.90 -0.94 10.87
N VAL A 101 9.13 -0.70 10.42
CA VAL A 101 10.23 -1.66 10.52
C VAL A 101 11.02 -1.41 11.79
N VAL A 102 11.40 -2.48 12.47
CA VAL A 102 12.26 -2.43 13.67
C VAL A 102 13.48 -3.31 13.48
N GLU A 103 14.64 -2.78 13.85
CA GLU A 103 15.86 -3.56 14.01
C GLU A 103 16.11 -3.84 15.49
N CYS A 104 16.46 -5.08 15.82
CA CYS A 104 16.71 -5.50 17.20
C CYS A 104 17.76 -6.61 17.25
N ASP A 105 18.30 -6.87 18.44
CA ASP A 105 19.18 -8.02 18.66
C ASP A 105 18.43 -9.32 18.33
N LYS A 106 19.08 -10.18 17.54
CA LYS A 106 18.52 -11.47 17.12
C LYS A 106 18.08 -12.33 18.32
N ALA A 107 18.79 -12.26 19.45
CA ALA A 107 18.43 -12.98 20.66
C ALA A 107 17.10 -12.53 21.28
N LEU A 108 16.64 -11.31 20.97
CA LEU A 108 15.41 -10.72 21.50
C LEU A 108 14.21 -10.84 20.54
N THR A 109 14.39 -11.46 19.37
CA THR A 109 13.36 -11.55 18.32
C THR A 109 12.03 -12.09 18.85
N GLU A 110 12.05 -13.24 19.51
CA GLU A 110 10.82 -13.87 20.02
C GLU A 110 10.16 -13.04 21.12
N GLN A 111 10.97 -12.43 21.99
CA GLN A 111 10.45 -11.54 23.03
C GLN A 111 9.75 -10.32 22.44
N ILE A 112 10.32 -9.73 21.39
CA ILE A 112 9.73 -8.57 20.70
C ILE A 112 8.46 -8.97 19.95
N ARG A 113 8.45 -10.13 19.29
CA ARG A 113 7.24 -10.69 18.65
C ARG A 113 6.11 -10.90 19.65
N ASP A 114 6.42 -11.45 20.82
CA ASP A 114 5.46 -11.63 21.91
C ASP A 114 4.92 -10.29 22.42
N LEU A 115 5.78 -9.29 22.60
CA LEU A 115 5.37 -7.95 23.04
C LEU A 115 4.44 -7.27 22.03
N ILE A 116 4.77 -7.35 20.73
CA ILE A 116 3.94 -6.82 19.64
C ILE A 116 2.57 -7.50 19.65
N THR A 117 2.55 -8.84 19.76
CA THR A 117 1.30 -9.61 19.76
C THR A 117 0.44 -9.33 20.99
N LYS A 118 1.06 -9.21 22.19
CA LYS A 118 0.36 -8.83 23.43
C LYS A 118 -0.23 -7.42 23.38
N ALA A 119 0.41 -6.51 22.65
CA ALA A 119 -0.12 -5.17 22.39
C ALA A 119 -1.25 -5.16 21.32
N GLY A 120 -1.65 -6.32 20.79
CA GLY A 120 -2.64 -6.42 19.72
C GLY A 120 -2.10 -6.10 18.32
N GLY A 121 -0.78 -5.95 18.19
CA GLY A 121 -0.10 -5.76 16.93
C GLY A 121 -0.05 -7.03 16.09
N LYS A 122 0.17 -6.86 14.79
CA LYS A 122 0.33 -7.95 13.82
C LYS A 122 1.75 -7.92 13.26
N ILE A 123 2.34 -9.09 13.11
CA ILE A 123 3.66 -9.24 12.49
C ILE A 123 3.44 -9.51 11.01
N ALA A 124 3.93 -8.61 10.14
CA ALA A 124 3.94 -8.84 8.70
C ALA A 124 4.80 -10.08 8.39
N ARG A 125 4.28 -10.96 7.52
CA ARG A 125 4.94 -12.21 7.13
C ARG A 125 5.88 -12.00 5.97
#